data_AF-A0AAD8B279-F1
#
_entry.id   AF-A0AAD8B279-F1
#
_cell.length_a   1.000
_cell.length_b   1.000
_cell.length_c   1.000
_cell.angle_alpha   90.00
_cell.angle_beta   90.00
_cell.angle_gamma   90.00
#
_symmetry.space_group_name_H-M   'P 1'
#
loop_
_entity.id
_entity.type
_entity.pdbx_description
1 polymer ?
#
loop_
_entity_poly.entity_id
_entity_poly.type
_entity_poly.pdbx_seq_one_letter_code
_entity_poly.pdbx_strand_id
1 'polypeptide(L)'
;MDRLFQFVDQIHSKHGCYNKDYFQAARCVREHLQVKLKEPLLMEETERNIRLKMQELQELDESNEQQAMQKLDVMKLEIAAVLEDVNKADQGTDALANVKSFVQRFLYQIDDKIENLNDSLNIKEKKKKLEDETERDKNLEIIELQEEIKLLKEKELRKKKEMSNKIKSLDDDFKDIKQEQTEMRIKNGIKLILTTWENYRFRGPAQIMIEYIVNKLKRDK
;
A
#
# COMPACT_ATOMS: atom_id res chain seq x y z
N MET A 1 -67.81 -10.73 -17.10
CA MET A 1 -68.08 -10.32 -15.70
C MET A 1 -68.18 -8.81 -15.54
N ASP A 2 -67.36 -7.99 -16.22
CA ASP A 2 -67.29 -6.53 -15.97
C ASP A 2 -68.52 -5.69 -16.36
N ARG A 3 -69.27 -6.06 -17.40
CA ARG A 3 -70.43 -5.25 -17.85
C ARG A 3 -71.57 -5.21 -16.83
N LEU A 4 -71.79 -6.30 -16.10
CA LEU A 4 -72.90 -6.42 -15.14
C LEU A 4 -72.68 -5.53 -13.90
N PHE A 5 -71.43 -5.44 -13.42
CA PHE A 5 -71.06 -4.55 -12.33
C PHE A 5 -71.09 -3.07 -12.73
N GLN A 6 -70.71 -2.73 -13.97
CA GLN A 6 -70.88 -1.38 -14.51
C GLN A 6 -72.36 -0.96 -14.57
N PHE A 7 -73.27 -1.89 -14.90
CA PHE A 7 -74.71 -1.60 -14.89
C PHE A 7 -75.25 -1.36 -13.48
N VAL A 8 -74.81 -2.12 -12.47
CA VAL A 8 -75.18 -1.87 -11.07
C VAL A 8 -74.68 -0.49 -10.62
N ASP A 9 -73.46 -0.10 -10.99
CA ASP A 9 -72.92 1.22 -10.65
C ASP A 9 -73.65 2.38 -11.36
N GLN A 10 -74.14 2.17 -12.58
CA GLN A 10 -74.85 3.20 -13.38
C GLN A 10 -76.34 3.35 -13.04
N ILE A 11 -77.01 2.26 -12.65
CA ILE A 11 -78.45 2.29 -12.33
C ILE A 11 -78.71 3.04 -11.01
N HIS A 12 -77.79 2.97 -10.05
CA HIS A 12 -77.98 3.58 -8.73
C HIS A 12 -77.69 5.08 -8.66
N SER A 13 -76.91 5.66 -9.58
CA SER A 13 -76.67 7.11 -9.58
C SER A 13 -77.89 7.93 -10.03
N LYS A 14 -78.82 7.31 -10.77
CA LYS A 14 -80.06 7.96 -11.26
C LYS A 14 -81.20 7.94 -10.24
N HIS A 15 -81.17 7.05 -9.24
CA HIS A 15 -82.27 6.82 -8.30
C HIS A 15 -81.79 6.77 -6.84
N GLY A 16 -81.35 7.92 -6.33
CA GLY A 16 -81.62 8.41 -4.97
C GLY A 16 -81.28 7.60 -3.71
N CYS A 17 -80.60 6.45 -3.75
CA CYS A 17 -80.53 5.56 -2.57
C CYS A 17 -79.15 5.29 -1.96
N TYR A 18 -78.10 6.04 -2.28
CA TYR A 18 -76.83 6.00 -1.52
C TYR A 18 -76.17 7.38 -1.44
N ASN A 19 -75.67 7.75 -0.24
CA ASN A 19 -74.77 8.89 -0.09
C ASN A 19 -73.52 8.64 -0.95
N LYS A 20 -73.05 9.65 -1.68
CA LYS A 20 -71.90 9.58 -2.60
C LYS A 20 -70.67 8.96 -1.92
N ASP A 21 -70.47 9.25 -0.63
CA ASP A 21 -69.37 8.73 0.17
C ASP A 21 -69.47 7.22 0.40
N TYR A 22 -70.67 6.69 0.66
CA TYR A 22 -70.88 5.25 0.82
C TYR A 22 -70.68 4.48 -0.48
N PHE A 23 -71.09 5.06 -1.61
CA PHE A 23 -70.84 4.47 -2.93
C PHE A 23 -69.34 4.45 -3.25
N GLN A 24 -68.63 5.55 -2.99
CA GLN A 24 -67.17 5.61 -3.16
C GLN A 24 -66.46 4.57 -2.28
N ALA A 25 -66.85 4.47 -1.00
CA ALA A 25 -66.29 3.49 -0.08
C ALA A 25 -66.55 2.04 -0.53
N ALA A 26 -67.78 1.72 -0.95
CA ALA A 26 -68.12 0.40 -1.46
C ALA A 26 -67.35 0.05 -2.74
N ARG A 27 -67.16 1.03 -3.64
CA ARG A 27 -66.34 0.86 -4.84
C ARG A 27 -64.87 0.58 -4.49
N CYS A 28 -64.28 1.34 -3.58
CA CYS A 28 -62.90 1.12 -3.12
C CYS A 28 -62.74 -0.27 -2.47
N VAL A 29 -63.69 -0.70 -1.63
CA VAL A 29 -63.67 -2.03 -1.01
C VAL A 29 -63.77 -3.14 -2.07
N ARG A 30 -64.60 -2.94 -3.11
CA ARG A 30 -64.72 -3.89 -4.22
C ARG A 30 -63.42 -3.99 -5.01
N GLU A 31 -62.81 -2.86 -5.37
CA GLU A 31 -61.52 -2.81 -6.08
C GLU A 31 -60.43 -3.51 -5.25
N HIS A 32 -60.35 -3.22 -3.95
CA HIS A 32 -59.46 -3.89 -3.01
C HIS A 32 -59.70 -5.42 -2.95
N LEU A 33 -60.95 -5.87 -2.83
CA LEU A 33 -61.28 -7.30 -2.82
C LEU A 33 -60.95 -8.00 -4.14
N GLN A 34 -61.14 -7.34 -5.29
CA GLN A 34 -60.79 -7.89 -6.60
C GLN A 34 -59.28 -8.10 -6.75
N VAL A 35 -58.47 -7.15 -6.25
CA VAL A 35 -57.01 -7.29 -6.22
C VAL A 35 -56.60 -8.37 -5.22
N LYS A 36 -57.19 -8.37 -4.01
CA LYS A 36 -56.92 -9.35 -2.96
C LYS A 36 -57.24 -10.79 -3.37
N LEU A 37 -58.27 -10.99 -4.18
CA LEU A 37 -58.58 -12.32 -4.76
C LEU A 37 -57.46 -12.84 -5.69
N LYS A 38 -56.67 -11.94 -6.29
CA LYS A 38 -55.52 -12.29 -7.15
C LYS A 38 -54.20 -12.36 -6.36
N GLU A 39 -54.19 -11.91 -5.11
CA GLU A 39 -53.00 -11.88 -4.24
C GLU A 39 -52.27 -13.24 -4.18
N PRO A 40 -52.94 -14.40 -3.99
CA PRO A 40 -52.23 -15.68 -3.88
C PRO A 40 -51.48 -16.07 -5.15
N LEU A 41 -52.09 -15.82 -6.32
CA LEU A 41 -51.49 -16.10 -7.63
C LEU A 41 -50.29 -15.19 -7.90
N LEU A 42 -50.46 -13.89 -7.66
CA LEU A 42 -49.38 -12.91 -7.80
C LEU A 42 -48.25 -13.18 -6.81
N MET A 43 -48.57 -13.62 -5.60
CA MET A 43 -47.59 -14.00 -4.59
C MET A 43 -46.80 -15.23 -5.03
N GLU A 44 -47.45 -16.28 -5.54
CA GLU A 44 -46.78 -17.48 -6.04
C GLU A 44 -45.85 -17.18 -7.22
N GLU A 45 -46.30 -16.39 -8.20
CA GLU A 45 -45.49 -15.97 -9.36
C GLU A 45 -44.30 -15.11 -8.93
N THR A 46 -44.54 -14.12 -8.06
CA THR A 46 -43.50 -13.23 -7.55
C THR A 46 -42.48 -14.00 -6.71
N GLU A 47 -42.94 -14.89 -5.83
CA GLU A 47 -42.08 -15.70 -4.99
C GLU A 47 -41.24 -16.67 -5.83
N ARG A 48 -41.82 -17.29 -6.86
CA ARG A 48 -41.07 -18.16 -7.78
C ARG A 48 -39.96 -17.40 -8.49
N ASN A 49 -40.24 -16.19 -8.99
CA ASN A 49 -39.25 -15.35 -9.66
C ASN A 49 -38.14 -14.90 -8.70
N ILE A 50 -38.49 -14.51 -7.47
CA ILE A 50 -37.53 -14.07 -6.46
C ILE A 50 -36.70 -15.23 -5.90
N ARG A 51 -37.26 -16.43 -5.71
CA ARG A 51 -36.53 -17.59 -5.16
C ARG A 51 -35.33 -17.97 -6.03
N LEU A 52 -35.48 -17.94 -7.36
CA LEU A 52 -34.36 -18.18 -8.28
C LEU A 52 -33.25 -17.14 -8.07
N LYS A 53 -33.63 -15.87 -7.93
CA LYS A 53 -32.67 -14.78 -7.67
C LYS A 53 -32.05 -14.84 -6.28
N MET A 54 -32.79 -15.31 -5.28
CA MET A 54 -32.24 -15.60 -3.95
C MET A 54 -31.15 -16.66 -4.00
N GLN A 55 -31.36 -17.74 -4.77
CA GLN A 55 -30.33 -18.76 -4.97
C GLN A 55 -29.11 -18.18 -5.70
N GLU A 56 -29.33 -17.43 -6.79
CA GLU A 56 -28.24 -16.76 -7.52
C GLU A 56 -27.45 -15.77 -6.65
N LEU A 57 -28.12 -15.10 -5.69
CA LEU A 57 -27.51 -14.18 -4.73
C LEU A 57 -26.67 -14.92 -3.68
N GLN A 58 -27.15 -16.07 -3.20
CA GLN A 58 -26.44 -16.93 -2.24
C GLN A 58 -25.20 -17.57 -2.86
N GLU A 59 -25.30 -17.98 -4.12
CA GLU A 59 -24.21 -18.61 -4.89
C GLU A 59 -23.33 -17.60 -5.63
N LEU A 60 -23.47 -16.31 -5.32
CA LEU A 60 -22.66 -15.27 -5.95
C LEU A 60 -21.18 -15.49 -5.63
N ASP A 61 -20.40 -15.76 -6.68
CA ASP A 61 -18.94 -15.82 -6.56
C ASP A 61 -18.37 -14.41 -6.42
N GLU A 62 -17.82 -14.12 -5.25
CA GLU A 62 -17.22 -12.83 -4.88
C GLU A 62 -15.70 -12.80 -5.18
N SER A 63 -15.13 -13.84 -5.77
CA SER A 63 -13.71 -13.89 -6.13
C SER A 63 -13.32 -12.83 -7.16
N ASN A 64 -14.22 -12.51 -8.09
CA ASN A 64 -14.09 -11.40 -9.03
C ASN A 64 -15.08 -10.28 -8.69
N GLU A 65 -14.62 -9.34 -7.87
CA GLU A 65 -15.44 -8.25 -7.31
C GLU A 65 -16.12 -7.40 -8.40
N GLN A 66 -15.49 -7.16 -9.55
CA GLN A 66 -16.10 -6.39 -10.64
C GLN A 66 -17.25 -7.15 -11.32
N GLN A 67 -17.10 -8.45 -11.54
CA GLN A 67 -18.15 -9.29 -12.10
C GLN A 67 -19.29 -9.50 -11.09
N ALA A 68 -18.96 -9.67 -9.81
CA ALA A 68 -19.94 -9.78 -8.74
C ALA A 68 -20.81 -8.51 -8.64
N MET A 69 -20.19 -7.33 -8.69
CA MET A 69 -20.90 -6.04 -8.69
C MET A 69 -21.83 -5.90 -9.90
N GLN A 70 -21.36 -6.20 -11.11
CA GLN A 70 -22.20 -6.15 -12.31
C GLN A 70 -23.41 -7.09 -12.21
N LYS A 71 -23.21 -8.29 -11.67
CA LYS A 71 -24.29 -9.27 -11.48
C LYS A 71 -25.30 -8.79 -10.43
N LEU A 72 -24.84 -8.16 -9.35
CA LEU A 72 -25.72 -7.57 -8.34
C LEU A 72 -26.53 -6.39 -8.90
N ASP A 73 -25.92 -5.52 -9.71
CA ASP A 73 -26.61 -4.40 -10.37
C ASP A 73 -27.72 -4.89 -11.31
N VAL A 74 -27.43 -5.92 -12.12
CA VAL A 74 -28.44 -6.55 -12.98
C VAL A 74 -29.56 -7.15 -12.14
N MET A 75 -29.22 -7.89 -11.08
CA MET A 75 -30.21 -8.50 -10.19
C MET A 75 -31.09 -7.44 -9.51
N LYS A 76 -30.51 -6.31 -9.10
CA LYS A 76 -31.24 -5.17 -8.52
C LYS A 76 -32.26 -4.59 -9.50
N LEU A 77 -31.86 -4.39 -10.76
CA LEU A 77 -32.76 -3.87 -11.80
C LEU A 77 -33.92 -4.83 -12.10
N GLU A 78 -33.63 -6.14 -12.19
CA GLU A 78 -34.63 -7.17 -12.42
C GLU A 78 -35.67 -7.22 -11.29
N ILE A 79 -35.22 -7.17 -10.04
CA ILE A 79 -36.13 -7.19 -8.87
C ILE A 79 -36.90 -5.87 -8.74
N ALA A 80 -36.30 -4.73 -9.09
CA ALA A 80 -37.00 -3.46 -9.13
C ALA A 80 -38.14 -3.46 -10.16
N ALA A 81 -37.94 -4.11 -11.32
CA ALA A 81 -38.99 -4.29 -12.31
C ALA A 81 -40.14 -5.16 -11.77
N VAL A 82 -39.83 -6.24 -11.05
CA VAL A 82 -40.85 -7.07 -10.37
C VAL A 82 -41.65 -6.25 -9.36
N LEU A 83 -41.00 -5.37 -8.59
CA LEU A 83 -41.70 -4.47 -7.66
C LEU A 83 -42.63 -3.49 -8.39
N GLU A 84 -42.20 -2.97 -9.54
CA GLU A 84 -43.02 -2.09 -10.38
C GLU A 84 -44.26 -2.82 -10.90
N ASP A 85 -44.11 -4.07 -11.35
CA ASP A 85 -45.24 -4.89 -11.82
C ASP A 85 -46.24 -5.21 -10.71
N VAL A 86 -45.75 -5.52 -9.49
CA VAL A 86 -46.60 -5.69 -8.30
C VAL A 86 -47.35 -4.39 -7.98
N ASN A 87 -46.70 -3.23 -8.07
CA ASN A 87 -47.36 -1.93 -7.85
C ASN A 87 -48.44 -1.63 -8.90
N LYS A 88 -48.19 -1.97 -10.17
CA LYS A 88 -49.20 -1.84 -11.25
C LYS A 88 -50.39 -2.77 -11.01
N ALA A 89 -50.14 -4.00 -10.57
CA ALA A 89 -51.19 -4.97 -10.26
C ALA A 89 -52.03 -4.57 -9.04
N ASP A 90 -51.43 -3.90 -8.06
CA ASP A 90 -52.10 -3.43 -6.85
C ASP A 90 -53.07 -2.27 -7.09
N GLN A 91 -52.85 -1.48 -8.16
CA GLN A 91 -53.69 -0.34 -8.55
C GLN A 91 -53.92 0.71 -7.44
N GLY A 92 -53.01 0.78 -6.45
CA GLY A 92 -53.12 1.69 -5.30
C GLY A 92 -54.16 1.27 -4.26
N THR A 93 -54.56 0.00 -4.25
CA THR A 93 -55.52 -0.55 -3.27
C THR A 93 -54.86 -1.08 -2.00
N ASP A 94 -53.52 -1.17 -1.98
CA ASP A 94 -52.69 -1.74 -0.92
C ASP A 94 -53.07 -3.17 -0.51
N ALA A 95 -53.81 -3.88 -1.38
CA ALA A 95 -54.15 -5.28 -1.18
C ALA A 95 -52.92 -6.19 -1.26
N LEU A 96 -51.88 -5.80 -2.02
CA LEU A 96 -50.64 -6.57 -2.21
C LEU A 96 -49.50 -6.11 -1.30
N ALA A 97 -49.78 -5.45 -0.18
CA ALA A 97 -48.76 -4.89 0.71
C ALA A 97 -47.72 -5.93 1.19
N ASN A 98 -48.15 -7.17 1.45
CA ASN A 98 -47.24 -8.25 1.86
C ASN A 98 -46.26 -8.62 0.74
N VAL A 99 -46.75 -8.74 -0.50
CA VAL A 99 -45.93 -9.04 -1.68
C VAL A 99 -44.94 -7.91 -1.95
N LYS A 100 -45.40 -6.65 -1.87
CA LYS A 100 -44.52 -5.47 -1.97
C LYS A 100 -43.41 -5.51 -0.91
N SER A 101 -43.77 -5.79 0.35
CA SER A 101 -42.79 -5.87 1.45
C SER A 101 -41.79 -6.99 1.24
N PHE A 102 -42.21 -8.14 0.72
CA PHE A 102 -41.31 -9.25 0.40
C PHE A 102 -40.28 -8.86 -0.66
N VAL A 103 -40.72 -8.25 -1.76
CA VAL A 103 -39.83 -7.80 -2.84
C VAL A 103 -38.86 -6.72 -2.34
N GLN A 104 -39.36 -5.76 -1.55
CA GLN A 104 -38.53 -4.71 -0.95
C GLN A 104 -37.46 -5.26 0.00
N ARG A 105 -37.80 -6.25 0.84
CA ARG A 105 -36.80 -6.91 1.71
C ARG A 105 -35.69 -7.55 0.88
N PHE A 106 -36.02 -8.15 -0.26
CA PHE A 106 -35.01 -8.74 -1.13
C PHE A 106 -34.13 -7.68 -1.80
N LEU A 107 -34.68 -6.52 -2.20
CA LEU A 107 -33.88 -5.38 -2.67
C LEU A 107 -32.90 -4.90 -1.62
N TYR A 108 -33.32 -4.77 -0.36
CA TYR A 108 -32.42 -4.41 0.74
C TYR A 108 -31.28 -5.41 0.91
N GLN A 109 -31.54 -6.72 0.76
CA GLN A 109 -30.48 -7.73 0.81
C GLN A 109 -29.46 -7.58 -0.32
N ILE A 110 -29.91 -7.19 -1.52
CA ILE A 110 -29.02 -6.90 -2.65
C ILE A 110 -28.20 -5.63 -2.35
N ASP A 111 -28.84 -4.59 -1.82
CA ASP A 111 -28.18 -3.32 -1.46
C ASP A 111 -27.11 -3.53 -0.37
N ASP A 112 -27.42 -4.28 0.68
CA ASP A 112 -26.46 -4.64 1.73
C ASP A 112 -25.26 -5.38 1.13
N LYS A 113 -25.49 -6.28 0.16
CA LYS A 113 -24.41 -7.04 -0.47
C LYS A 113 -23.54 -6.17 -1.38
N ILE A 114 -24.14 -5.21 -2.07
CA ILE A 114 -23.43 -4.18 -2.84
C ILE A 114 -22.57 -3.29 -1.93
N GLU A 115 -23.12 -2.84 -0.80
CA GLU A 115 -22.39 -2.02 0.17
C GLU A 115 -21.17 -2.75 0.74
N ASN A 116 -21.34 -4.01 1.16
CA ASN A 116 -20.25 -4.83 1.66
C ASN A 116 -19.12 -5.05 0.63
N LEU A 117 -19.46 -5.25 -0.64
CA LEU A 117 -18.45 -5.38 -1.71
C LEU A 117 -17.71 -4.06 -1.96
N ASN A 118 -18.41 -2.93 -1.95
CA ASN A 118 -17.78 -1.61 -2.08
C ASN A 118 -16.82 -1.32 -0.92
N ASP A 119 -17.20 -1.69 0.31
CA ASP A 119 -16.33 -1.54 1.47
C ASP A 119 -15.08 -2.43 1.37
N SER A 120 -15.25 -3.69 0.93
CA SER A 120 -14.11 -4.59 0.65
C SER A 120 -13.14 -3.99 -0.37
N LEU A 121 -13.66 -3.46 -1.48
CA LEU A 121 -12.87 -2.80 -2.52
C LEU A 121 -12.13 -1.57 -1.97
N ASN A 122 -12.81 -0.73 -1.22
CA ASN A 122 -12.24 0.47 -0.63
C ASN A 122 -11.13 0.13 0.39
N ILE A 123 -11.31 -0.91 1.20
CA ILE A 123 -10.29 -1.41 2.13
C ILE A 123 -9.07 -1.92 1.34
N LYS A 124 -9.27 -2.69 0.27
CA LYS A 124 -8.18 -3.18 -0.59
C LYS A 124 -7.39 -2.02 -1.21
N GLU A 125 -8.08 -1.00 -1.73
CA GLU A 125 -7.43 0.20 -2.28
C GLU A 125 -6.64 0.97 -1.23
N LYS A 126 -7.20 1.18 -0.04
CA LYS A 126 -6.49 1.85 1.08
C LYS A 126 -5.27 1.06 1.50
N LYS A 127 -5.37 -0.26 1.61
CA LYS A 127 -4.24 -1.13 1.94
C LYS A 127 -3.14 -1.03 0.90
N LYS A 128 -3.48 -1.06 -0.39
CA LYS A 128 -2.51 -0.89 -1.48
C LYS A 128 -1.81 0.47 -1.43
N LYS A 129 -2.55 1.56 -1.20
CA LYS A 129 -1.96 2.90 -1.04
C LYS A 129 -0.99 2.97 0.13
N LEU A 130 -1.35 2.39 1.28
CA LEU A 130 -0.46 2.31 2.44
C LEU A 130 0.78 1.45 2.16
N GLU A 131 0.63 0.32 1.48
CA GLU A 131 1.77 -0.50 1.06
C GLU A 131 2.72 0.30 0.15
N ASP A 132 2.18 0.98 -0.87
CA ASP A 132 2.96 1.84 -1.79
C ASP A 132 3.66 3.00 -1.07
N GLU A 133 3.01 3.63 -0.08
CA GLU A 133 3.61 4.69 0.76
C GLU A 133 4.74 4.15 1.63
N THR A 134 4.52 3.03 2.32
CA THR A 134 5.57 2.41 3.15
C THR A 134 6.78 1.94 2.33
N GLU A 135 6.56 1.50 1.09
CA GLU A 135 7.66 1.12 0.20
C GLU A 135 8.46 2.35 -0.26
N ARG A 136 7.79 3.47 -0.55
CA ARG A 136 8.46 4.74 -0.87
C ARG A 136 9.29 5.24 0.31
N ASP A 137 8.74 5.23 1.52
CA ASP A 137 9.43 5.69 2.72
C ASP A 137 10.69 4.85 3.00
N LYS A 138 10.59 3.51 2.89
CA LYS A 138 11.75 2.61 3.00
C LYS A 138 12.80 2.89 1.93
N ASN A 139 12.37 3.17 0.69
CA ASN A 139 13.29 3.47 -0.39
C ASN A 139 14.02 4.81 -0.17
N LEU A 140 13.33 5.82 0.36
CA LEU A 140 13.96 7.10 0.75
C LEU A 140 14.99 6.91 1.86
N GLU A 141 14.65 6.15 2.91
CA GLU A 141 15.57 5.84 4.01
C GLU A 141 16.82 5.09 3.51
N ILE A 142 16.65 4.13 2.59
CA ILE A 142 17.78 3.43 1.96
C ILE A 142 18.67 4.39 1.18
N ILE A 143 18.11 5.35 0.43
CA ILE A 143 18.89 6.34 -0.33
C ILE A 143 19.69 7.22 0.64
N GLU A 144 19.07 7.73 1.70
CA GLU A 144 19.75 8.55 2.72
C GLU A 144 20.91 7.79 3.38
N LEU A 145 20.69 6.54 3.78
CA LEU A 145 21.72 5.70 4.36
C LEU A 145 22.86 5.40 3.36
N GLN A 146 22.54 5.21 2.07
CA GLN A 146 23.56 5.01 1.04
C GLN A 146 24.44 6.25 0.84
N GLU A 147 23.85 7.44 0.86
CA GLU A 147 24.58 8.71 0.79
C GLU A 147 25.47 8.91 2.02
N GLU A 148 24.97 8.61 3.22
CA GLU A 148 25.75 8.71 4.45
C GLU A 148 26.94 7.73 4.45
N ILE A 149 26.73 6.48 4.04
CA ILE A 149 27.80 5.48 3.89
C ILE A 149 28.87 5.97 2.91
N LYS A 150 28.46 6.61 1.80
CA LYS A 150 29.39 7.15 0.81
C LYS A 150 30.25 8.27 1.39
N LEU A 151 29.64 9.21 2.13
CA LEU A 151 30.34 10.29 2.82
C LEU A 151 31.33 9.76 3.87
N LEU A 152 30.93 8.75 4.66
CA LEU A 152 31.80 8.11 5.64
C LEU A 152 33.00 7.42 4.98
N LYS A 153 32.79 6.70 3.88
CA LYS A 153 33.88 6.07 3.10
C LYS A 153 34.87 7.11 2.56
N GLU A 154 34.38 8.24 2.04
CA GLU A 154 35.26 9.33 1.57
C GLU A 154 36.08 9.94 2.72
N LYS A 155 35.45 10.14 3.89
CA LYS A 155 36.12 10.66 5.08
C LYS A 155 37.19 9.71 5.60
N GLU A 156 36.92 8.40 5.62
CA GLU A 156 37.93 7.38 5.96
C GLU A 156 39.10 7.38 4.98
N LEU A 157 38.82 7.50 3.67
CA LEU A 157 39.85 7.55 2.64
C LEU A 157 40.78 8.76 2.83
N ARG A 158 40.21 9.94 3.14
CA ARG A 158 40.98 11.16 3.45
C ARG A 158 41.87 10.97 4.68
N LYS A 159 41.32 10.44 5.77
CA LYS A 159 42.08 10.14 7.00
C LYS A 159 43.21 9.14 6.76
N LYS A 160 42.97 8.09 5.97
CA LYS A 160 44.02 7.12 5.58
C LYS A 160 45.15 7.79 4.80
N LYS A 161 44.81 8.69 3.88
CA LYS A 161 45.80 9.45 3.10
C LYS A 161 46.63 10.39 3.99
N GLU A 162 45.99 11.10 4.91
CA GLU A 162 46.67 11.95 5.90
C GLU A 162 47.61 11.15 6.81
N MET A 163 47.15 10.02 7.35
CA MET A 163 48.00 9.12 8.15
C MET A 163 49.17 8.56 7.34
N SER A 164 48.95 8.15 6.09
CA SER A 164 50.02 7.67 5.22
C SER A 164 51.08 8.75 4.96
N ASN A 165 50.67 10.00 4.72
CA ASN A 165 51.61 11.11 4.58
C ASN A 165 52.40 11.38 5.86
N LYS A 166 51.73 11.29 7.02
CA LYS A 166 52.37 11.49 8.32
C LYS A 166 53.38 10.39 8.64
N ILE A 167 53.07 9.13 8.30
CA ILE A 167 54.01 8.01 8.42
C ILE A 167 55.23 8.25 7.53
N LYS A 168 55.04 8.65 6.27
CA LYS A 168 56.17 8.96 5.38
C LYS A 168 57.07 10.07 5.92
N SER A 169 56.47 11.16 6.43
CA SER A 169 57.23 12.23 7.07
C SER A 169 58.05 11.73 8.25
N LEU A 170 57.45 10.92 9.13
CA LEU A 170 58.15 10.35 10.28
C LEU A 170 59.26 9.36 9.87
N ASP A 171 59.04 8.58 8.81
CA ASP A 171 60.05 7.68 8.26
C ASP A 171 61.25 8.45 7.69
N ASP A 172 61.00 9.58 7.03
CA ASP A 172 62.06 10.45 6.50
C ASP A 172 62.81 11.16 7.64
N ASP A 173 62.12 11.72 8.62
CA ASP A 173 62.73 12.27 9.84
C ASP A 173 63.59 11.21 10.57
N PHE A 174 63.11 9.96 10.64
CA PHE A 174 63.84 8.86 11.26
C PHE A 174 65.11 8.48 10.48
N LYS A 175 65.07 8.52 9.15
CA LYS A 175 66.28 8.30 8.32
C LYS A 175 67.31 9.40 8.55
N ASP A 176 66.88 10.66 8.60
CA ASP A 176 67.76 11.80 8.83
C ASP A 176 68.44 11.71 10.20
N ILE A 177 67.66 11.47 11.26
CA ILE A 177 68.19 11.27 12.62
C ILE A 177 69.17 10.09 12.67
N LYS A 178 68.82 8.98 12.01
CA LYS A 178 69.70 7.80 11.97
C LYS A 178 71.01 8.14 11.29
N GLN A 179 70.97 8.86 10.17
CA GLN A 179 72.15 9.30 9.44
C GLN A 179 73.04 10.21 10.30
N GLU A 180 72.46 11.24 10.94
CA GLU A 180 73.17 12.11 11.88
C GLU A 180 73.82 11.33 13.04
N GLN A 181 73.11 10.36 13.61
CA GLN A 181 73.66 9.51 14.66
C GLN A 181 74.85 8.67 14.16
N THR A 182 74.77 8.09 12.97
CA THR A 182 75.93 7.38 12.37
C THR A 182 77.11 8.31 12.15
N GLU A 183 76.87 9.51 11.61
CA GLU A 183 77.95 10.49 11.39
C GLU A 183 78.61 10.92 12.70
N MET A 184 77.81 11.17 13.74
CA MET A 184 78.31 11.48 15.09
C MET A 184 79.12 10.33 15.69
N ARG A 185 78.64 9.08 15.57
CA ARG A 185 79.38 7.89 16.05
C ARG A 185 80.72 7.74 15.33
N ILE A 186 80.74 7.94 14.01
CA ILE A 186 81.99 7.89 13.22
C ILE A 186 82.93 9.01 13.66
N LYS A 187 82.46 10.26 13.76
CA LYS A 187 83.29 11.40 14.21
C LYS A 187 83.86 11.16 15.62
N ASN A 188 83.04 10.69 16.54
CA ASN A 188 83.48 10.37 17.90
C ASN A 188 84.48 9.21 17.93
N GLY A 189 84.28 8.18 17.10
CA GLY A 189 85.22 7.07 16.94
C GLY A 189 86.57 7.53 16.40
N ILE A 190 86.59 8.36 15.35
CA ILE A 190 87.81 8.96 14.80
C ILE A 190 88.50 9.82 15.85
N LYS A 191 87.75 10.69 16.56
CA LYS A 191 88.30 11.54 17.62
C LYS A 191 88.94 10.71 18.71
N LEU A 192 88.26 9.65 19.17
CA LEU A 192 88.77 8.73 20.18
C LEU A 192 90.10 8.14 19.72
N ILE A 193 90.15 7.55 18.51
CA ILE A 193 91.37 6.98 17.92
C ILE A 193 92.50 8.01 17.89
N LEU A 194 92.23 9.23 17.41
CA LEU A 194 93.24 10.29 17.36
C LEU A 194 93.77 10.65 18.76
N THR A 195 92.90 10.84 19.75
CA THR A 195 93.32 11.13 21.13
C THR A 195 94.10 10.00 21.78
N THR A 196 93.70 8.72 21.61
CA THR A 196 94.52 7.61 22.11
C THR A 196 95.86 7.58 21.36
N TRP A 197 95.87 7.81 20.06
CA TRP A 197 97.09 7.76 19.26
C TRP A 197 98.10 8.86 19.63
N GLU A 198 97.63 10.10 19.85
CA GLU A 198 98.44 11.21 20.34
C GLU A 198 99.04 10.92 21.72
N ASN A 199 98.27 10.26 22.60
CA ASN A 199 98.74 9.84 23.92
C ASN A 199 99.80 8.71 23.85
N TYR A 200 99.85 7.91 22.79
CA TYR A 200 100.80 6.80 22.63
C TYR A 200 102.03 7.09 21.73
N ARG A 201 102.20 8.31 21.19
CA ARG A 201 103.39 8.75 20.40
C ARG A 201 103.85 7.83 19.23
N PHE A 202 102.94 7.17 18.51
CA PHE A 202 103.30 6.40 17.31
C PHE A 202 103.42 7.30 16.06
N ARG A 203 104.64 7.60 15.59
CA ARG A 203 104.90 8.28 14.30
C ARG A 203 105.26 7.27 13.21
N GLY A 204 104.42 7.09 12.20
CA GLY A 204 104.79 6.35 10.98
C GLY A 204 103.61 5.80 10.16
N PRO A 205 102.96 4.67 10.53
CA PRO A 205 102.07 3.94 9.62
C PRO A 205 100.62 4.46 9.56
N ALA A 206 100.20 5.29 10.52
CA ALA A 206 98.77 5.63 10.71
C ALA A 206 98.22 6.64 9.71
N GLN A 207 99.07 7.50 9.14
CA GLN A 207 98.63 8.53 8.17
C GLN A 207 98.11 7.87 6.88
N ILE A 208 98.78 6.79 6.46
CA ILE A 208 98.36 5.96 5.32
C ILE A 208 97.04 5.23 5.63
N MET A 209 96.88 4.72 6.85
CA MET A 209 95.66 3.99 7.22
C MET A 209 94.44 4.93 7.35
N ILE A 210 94.62 6.14 7.87
CA ILE A 210 93.57 7.17 7.94
C ILE A 210 93.21 7.67 6.54
N GLU A 211 94.20 7.94 5.67
CA GLU A 211 93.93 8.29 4.26
C GLU A 211 93.21 7.15 3.51
N TYR A 212 93.54 5.90 3.80
CA TYR A 212 92.87 4.74 3.19
C TYR A 212 91.41 4.63 3.63
N ILE A 213 91.12 4.81 4.92
CA ILE A 213 89.74 4.76 5.45
C ILE A 213 88.91 5.94 4.94
N VAL A 214 89.47 7.16 4.91
CA VAL A 214 88.78 8.36 4.41
C VAL A 214 88.50 8.26 2.90
N ASN A 215 89.44 7.74 2.11
CA ASN A 215 89.23 7.55 0.67
C ASN A 215 88.24 6.44 0.34
N LYS A 216 88.19 5.37 1.14
CA LYS A 216 87.23 4.28 0.94
C LYS A 216 85.80 4.74 1.26
N LEU A 217 85.61 5.50 2.34
CA LEU A 217 84.31 6.07 2.71
C LEU A 217 83.79 7.14 1.73
N LYS A 218 84.66 7.80 0.96
CA LYS A 218 84.26 8.75 -0.09
C LYS A 218 83.84 8.08 -1.41
N ARG A 219 84.23 6.82 -1.65
CA ARG A 219 83.88 6.08 -2.88
C ARG A 219 82.54 5.33 -2.80
N ASP A 220 82.02 5.11 -1.58
CA ASP A 220 80.77 4.38 -1.34
C ASP A 220 79.57 5.31 -1.05
N LYS A 221 79.69 6.61 -1.38
CA LYS A 221 78.55 7.55 -1.55
C LYS A 221 78.15 7.60 -3.01
#